data_AF-A0A099V788-F1
#
_entry.id   AF-A0A099V788-F1
#
_cell.length_a   1.000
_cell.length_b   1.000
_cell.length_c   1.000
_cell.angle_alpha   90.00
_cell.angle_beta   90.00
_cell.angle_gamma   90.00
#
_symmetry.space_group_name_H-M   'P 1'
#
loop_
_entity.id
_entity.type
_entity.pdbx_description
1 polymer ?
#
loop_
_entity_poly.entity_id
_entity_poly.type
_entity_poly.pdbx_seq_one_letter_code
_entity_poly.pdbx_strand_id
1 'polypeptide(L)'
;MSVNFNESFKALVREVFQDKSEGVIHILDEVVSNKASEDIQNINNLKQEAIKDIRSNIATNDFVRAEIAELRSELKQDIADLRSELKQDIVKVRNEMLDLKAELKQDIAELREEVHAELSKMDSKIMQFRAELKQDNANLKAELKQDNANLKAELKQDNANLKAELKDDIAKSKVDIIKWVFGLQFATLALIAGMLKLML
;
A
#
# COMPACT_ATOMS: atom_id res chain seq x y z
N MET A 1 -28.92 92.01 -21.68
CA MET A 1 -29.09 92.19 -23.14
C MET A 1 -30.52 92.69 -23.32
N SER A 2 -30.73 93.90 -23.84
CA SER A 2 -32.08 94.42 -24.06
C SER A 2 -32.62 93.90 -25.38
N VAL A 3 -33.78 93.26 -25.33
CA VAL A 3 -34.50 92.81 -26.51
C VAL A 3 -35.67 93.75 -26.70
N ASN A 4 -35.61 94.51 -27.78
CA ASN A 4 -36.61 95.52 -28.08
C ASN A 4 -37.42 95.08 -29.29
N PHE A 5 -38.67 95.50 -29.35
CA PHE A 5 -39.48 95.36 -30.53
C PHE A 5 -38.89 96.16 -31.70
N ASN A 6 -39.12 95.68 -32.91
CA ASN A 6 -38.67 96.37 -34.12
C ASN A 6 -39.41 97.71 -34.30
N GLU A 7 -38.83 98.61 -35.11
CA GLU A 7 -39.42 99.94 -35.34
C GLU A 7 -40.82 99.88 -35.96
N SER A 8 -41.12 98.86 -36.78
CA SER A 8 -42.45 98.66 -37.36
C SER A 8 -43.53 98.44 -36.30
N PHE A 9 -43.25 97.62 -35.28
CA PHE A 9 -44.16 97.39 -34.16
C PHE A 9 -44.27 98.63 -33.27
N LYS A 10 -43.15 99.31 -33.00
CA LYS A 10 -43.13 100.56 -32.22
C LYS A 10 -43.94 101.67 -32.88
N ALA A 11 -43.86 101.82 -34.20
CA ALA A 11 -44.68 102.75 -34.96
C ALA A 11 -46.18 102.46 -34.82
N LEU A 12 -46.58 101.19 -34.85
CA LEU A 12 -47.97 100.76 -34.64
C LEU A 12 -48.47 101.11 -33.22
N VAL A 13 -47.62 100.92 -32.20
CA VAL A 13 -47.96 101.29 -30.80
C VAL A 13 -48.08 102.82 -30.65
N ARG A 14 -47.24 103.61 -31.35
CA ARG A 14 -47.36 105.08 -31.42
C ARG A 14 -48.67 105.54 -32.04
N GLU A 15 -49.12 104.85 -33.08
CA GLU A 15 -50.39 105.13 -33.75
C GLU A 15 -51.61 104.83 -32.84
N VAL A 16 -51.60 103.70 -32.13
CA VAL A 16 -52.74 103.23 -31.33
C VAL A 16 -52.85 103.94 -29.97
N PHE A 17 -51.74 104.15 -29.27
CA PHE A 17 -51.72 104.65 -27.88
C PHE A 17 -51.34 106.13 -27.76
N GLN A 18 -51.04 106.80 -28.88
CA GLN A 18 -50.77 108.24 -29.02
C GLN A 18 -49.87 108.79 -27.89
N ASP A 19 -50.43 109.62 -27.00
CA ASP A 19 -49.79 110.29 -25.88
C ASP A 19 -49.20 109.34 -24.81
N LYS A 20 -49.64 108.07 -24.77
CA LYS A 20 -49.12 107.04 -23.84
C LYS A 20 -48.19 106.03 -24.49
N SER A 21 -47.94 106.14 -25.78
CA SER A 21 -47.25 105.12 -26.58
C SER A 21 -45.84 104.78 -26.11
N GLU A 22 -45.02 105.76 -25.74
CA GLU A 22 -43.64 105.52 -25.27
C GLU A 22 -43.60 104.75 -23.94
N GLY A 23 -44.57 104.98 -23.04
CA GLY A 23 -44.72 104.19 -21.82
C GLY A 23 -45.11 102.74 -22.11
N VAL A 24 -45.99 102.51 -23.09
CA VAL A 24 -46.38 101.16 -23.53
C VAL A 24 -45.22 100.45 -24.21
N ILE A 25 -44.46 101.13 -25.07
CA ILE A 25 -43.25 100.59 -25.72
C ILE A 25 -42.22 100.19 -24.66
N HIS A 26 -41.98 101.03 -23.66
CA HIS A 26 -41.07 100.71 -22.57
C HIS A 26 -41.49 99.44 -21.82
N ILE A 27 -42.75 99.35 -21.41
CA ILE A 27 -43.28 98.15 -20.71
C ILE A 27 -43.16 96.91 -21.58
N LEU A 28 -43.48 97.00 -22.87
CA LEU A 28 -43.40 95.87 -23.79
C LEU A 28 -41.95 95.42 -24.05
N ASP A 29 -41.04 96.36 -24.30
CA ASP A 29 -39.60 96.08 -24.44
C ASP A 29 -39.03 95.46 -23.14
N GLU A 30 -39.47 95.93 -21.98
CA GLU A 30 -39.10 95.38 -20.66
C GLU A 30 -39.62 93.95 -20.47
N VAL A 31 -40.89 93.68 -20.81
CA VAL A 31 -41.50 92.35 -20.72
C VAL A 31 -40.78 91.34 -21.63
N VAL A 32 -40.50 91.72 -22.89
CA VAL A 32 -39.77 90.84 -23.82
C VAL A 32 -38.32 90.65 -23.41
N SER A 33 -37.64 91.69 -22.93
CA SER A 33 -36.28 91.59 -22.39
C SER A 33 -36.23 90.66 -21.17
N ASN A 34 -37.20 90.77 -20.26
CA ASN A 34 -37.31 89.91 -19.08
C ASN A 34 -37.56 88.45 -19.49
N LYS A 35 -38.49 88.20 -20.42
CA LYS A 35 -38.78 86.83 -20.87
C LYS A 35 -37.60 86.19 -21.61
N ALA A 36 -36.94 86.94 -22.49
CA ALA A 36 -35.74 86.47 -23.19
C ALA A 36 -34.59 86.18 -22.20
N SER A 37 -34.43 87.01 -21.17
CA SER A 37 -33.45 86.78 -20.11
C SER A 37 -33.78 85.52 -19.30
N GLU A 38 -35.04 85.31 -18.94
CA GLU A 38 -35.52 84.10 -18.24
C GLU A 38 -35.27 82.84 -19.07
N ASP A 39 -35.61 82.84 -20.36
CA ASP A 39 -35.41 81.70 -21.25
C ASP A 39 -33.92 81.37 -21.43
N ILE A 40 -33.06 82.38 -21.58
CA ILE A 40 -31.60 82.19 -21.62
C ILE A 40 -31.07 81.61 -20.31
N GLN A 41 -31.56 82.08 -19.16
CA GLN A 41 -31.21 81.51 -17.86
C GLN A 41 -31.65 80.05 -17.73
N ASN A 42 -32.88 79.73 -18.14
CA ASN A 42 -33.41 78.37 -18.14
C ASN A 42 -32.58 77.44 -19.03
N ILE A 43 -32.24 77.87 -20.25
CA ILE A 43 -31.37 77.12 -21.15
C ILE A 43 -29.98 76.90 -20.53
N ASN A 44 -29.41 77.91 -19.90
CA ASN A 44 -28.11 77.78 -19.23
C ASN A 44 -28.17 76.80 -18.07
N ASN A 45 -29.22 76.84 -17.25
CA ASN A 45 -29.43 75.90 -16.14
C ASN A 45 -29.55 74.46 -16.65
N LEU A 46 -30.41 74.22 -17.65
CA LEU A 46 -30.57 72.90 -18.28
C LEU A 46 -29.26 72.39 -18.90
N LYS A 47 -28.48 73.27 -19.53
CA LYS A 47 -27.17 72.92 -20.08
C LYS A 47 -26.19 72.51 -18.97
N GLN A 48 -26.16 73.22 -17.85
CA GLN A 48 -25.29 72.87 -16.72
C GLN A 48 -25.70 71.55 -16.08
N GLU A 49 -27.00 71.30 -15.93
CA GLU A 49 -27.53 70.04 -15.41
C GLU A 49 -27.18 68.87 -16.33
N ALA A 50 -27.43 68.99 -17.64
CA ALA A 50 -27.04 67.98 -18.62
C ALA A 50 -25.53 67.71 -18.62
N ILE A 51 -24.70 68.75 -18.53
CA ILE A 51 -23.23 68.60 -18.44
C ILE A 51 -22.85 67.87 -17.15
N LYS A 52 -23.49 68.19 -16.03
CA LYS A 52 -23.24 67.53 -14.74
C LYS A 52 -23.58 66.04 -14.82
N ASP A 53 -24.74 65.70 -15.37
CA ASP A 53 -25.19 64.31 -15.51
C ASP A 53 -24.28 63.52 -16.45
N ILE A 54 -23.89 64.10 -17.59
CA ILE A 54 -22.94 63.48 -18.52
C ILE A 54 -21.61 63.22 -17.82
N ARG A 55 -21.06 64.18 -17.06
CA ARG A 55 -19.80 63.98 -16.31
C ARG A 55 -19.94 62.89 -15.26
N SER A 56 -21.05 62.86 -14.53
CA SER A 56 -21.32 61.84 -13.53
C SER A 56 -21.34 60.44 -14.16
N ASN A 57 -22.05 60.28 -15.28
CA ASN A 57 -22.13 59.00 -15.99
C ASN A 57 -20.79 58.58 -16.60
N ILE A 58 -20.00 59.52 -17.12
CA ILE A 58 -18.65 59.23 -17.62
C ILE A 58 -17.76 58.73 -16.47
N ALA A 59 -17.76 59.41 -15.33
CA ALA A 59 -16.98 58.98 -14.16
C ALA A 59 -17.36 57.57 -13.68
N THR A 60 -18.66 57.26 -13.63
CA THR A 60 -19.14 55.90 -13.29
C THR A 60 -18.70 54.86 -14.31
N ASN A 61 -18.77 55.16 -15.60
CA ASN A 61 -18.35 54.23 -16.65
C ASN A 61 -16.83 53.98 -16.62
N ASP A 62 -16.03 55.00 -16.37
CA ASP A 62 -14.58 54.87 -16.24
C ASP A 62 -14.22 54.00 -15.04
N PHE A 63 -14.92 54.18 -13.90
CA PHE A 63 -14.78 53.32 -12.73
C PHE A 63 -15.11 51.85 -13.04
N VAL A 64 -16.27 51.58 -13.65
CA VAL A 64 -16.67 50.21 -14.02
C VAL A 64 -15.69 49.59 -15.00
N ARG A 65 -15.16 50.37 -15.96
CA ARG A 65 -14.15 49.87 -16.90
C ARG A 65 -12.84 49.52 -16.21
N ALA A 66 -12.44 50.28 -15.19
CA ALA A 66 -11.27 49.99 -14.37
C ALA A 66 -11.47 48.68 -13.58
N GLU A 67 -12.60 48.51 -12.88
CA GLU A 67 -12.90 47.27 -12.15
C GLU A 67 -12.93 46.04 -13.09
N ILE A 68 -13.53 46.16 -14.28
CA ILE A 68 -13.53 45.07 -15.27
C ILE A 68 -12.10 44.74 -15.73
N ALA A 69 -11.24 45.74 -15.90
CA ALA A 69 -9.86 45.52 -16.30
C ALA A 69 -9.05 44.82 -15.21
N GLU A 70 -9.27 45.21 -13.94
CA GLU A 70 -8.65 44.60 -12.76
C GLU A 70 -9.09 43.14 -12.59
N LEU A 71 -10.39 42.86 -12.58
CA LEU A 71 -10.94 41.50 -12.52
C LEU A 71 -10.44 40.60 -13.66
N ARG A 72 -10.29 41.16 -14.88
CA ARG A 72 -9.72 40.41 -16.01
C ARG A 72 -8.24 40.11 -15.81
N SER A 73 -7.50 40.98 -15.13
CA SER A 73 -6.10 40.76 -14.79
C SER A 73 -5.95 39.69 -13.72
N GLU A 74 -6.73 39.79 -12.65
CA GLU A 74 -6.77 38.79 -11.57
C GLU A 74 -7.13 37.41 -12.11
N LEU A 75 -8.21 37.30 -12.90
CA LEU A 75 -8.62 36.02 -13.48
C LEU A 75 -7.54 35.41 -14.39
N LYS A 76 -6.79 36.23 -15.13
CA LYS A 76 -5.68 35.73 -15.95
C LYS A 76 -4.53 35.21 -15.10
N GLN A 77 -4.26 35.88 -13.98
CA GLN A 77 -3.23 35.48 -13.03
C GLN A 77 -3.62 34.16 -12.36
N ASP A 78 -4.84 34.04 -11.83
CA ASP A 78 -5.36 32.81 -11.22
C ASP A 78 -5.31 31.63 -12.19
N ILE A 79 -5.70 31.84 -13.46
CA ILE A 79 -5.61 30.81 -14.50
C ILE A 79 -4.16 30.40 -14.76
N ALA A 80 -3.21 31.34 -14.72
CA ALA A 80 -1.79 31.04 -14.92
C ALA A 80 -1.22 30.25 -13.74
N ASP A 81 -1.59 30.63 -12.52
CA ASP A 81 -1.13 29.99 -11.28
C ASP A 81 -1.69 28.57 -11.17
N LEU A 82 -3.00 28.38 -11.38
CA LEU A 82 -3.62 27.04 -11.41
C LEU A 82 -3.02 26.13 -12.49
N ARG A 83 -2.67 26.69 -13.66
CA ARG A 83 -1.97 25.92 -14.70
C ARG A 83 -0.55 25.52 -14.29
N SER A 84 0.13 26.35 -13.51
CA SER A 84 1.46 26.08 -12.99
C SER A 84 1.40 24.98 -11.92
N GLU A 85 0.50 25.12 -10.94
CA GLU A 85 0.25 24.13 -9.89
C GLU A 85 -0.11 22.77 -10.48
N LEU A 86 -1.06 22.72 -11.41
CA LEU A 86 -1.46 21.47 -12.05
C LEU A 86 -0.30 20.79 -12.81
N LYS A 87 0.58 21.58 -13.45
CA LYS A 87 1.78 21.02 -14.09
C LYS A 87 2.75 20.43 -13.07
N GLN A 88 2.94 21.10 -11.94
CA GLN A 88 3.80 20.60 -10.87
C GLN A 88 3.23 19.31 -10.27
N ASP A 89 1.93 19.26 -10.00
CA ASP A 89 1.26 18.06 -9.48
C ASP A 89 1.35 16.89 -10.45
N ILE A 90 1.15 17.12 -11.76
CA ILE A 90 1.31 16.08 -12.79
C ILE A 90 2.75 15.54 -12.79
N VAL A 91 3.76 16.40 -12.66
CA VAL A 91 5.16 15.97 -12.60
C VAL A 91 5.43 15.18 -11.31
N LYS A 92 4.91 15.63 -10.17
CA LYS A 92 5.04 14.95 -8.88
C LYS A 92 4.45 13.54 -8.94
N VAL A 93 3.19 13.41 -9.38
CA VAL A 93 2.52 12.10 -9.52
C VAL A 93 3.28 11.19 -10.50
N ARG A 94 3.79 11.73 -11.61
CA ARG A 94 4.60 10.95 -12.56
C ARG A 94 5.89 10.42 -11.91
N ASN A 95 6.56 11.23 -11.09
CA ASN A 95 7.77 10.82 -10.38
C ASN A 95 7.45 9.75 -9.31
N GLU A 96 6.42 9.97 -8.48
CA GLU A 96 5.96 8.98 -7.50
C GLU A 96 5.62 7.63 -8.18
N MET A 97 5.01 7.66 -9.36
CA MET A 97 4.71 6.44 -10.13
C MET A 97 5.97 5.75 -10.68
N LEU A 98 7.01 6.51 -11.03
CA LEU A 98 8.30 5.94 -11.46
C LEU A 98 9.04 5.32 -10.29
N ASP A 99 9.04 5.97 -9.13
CA ASP A 99 9.67 5.48 -7.90
C ASP A 99 9.00 4.19 -7.42
N LEU A 100 7.66 4.17 -7.31
CA LEU A 100 6.89 2.95 -6.99
C LEU A 100 7.16 1.81 -7.97
N LYS A 101 7.34 2.12 -9.26
CA LYS A 101 7.66 1.10 -10.26
C LYS A 101 9.09 0.55 -10.08
N ALA A 102 10.02 1.38 -9.62
CA ALA A 102 11.39 0.95 -9.34
C ALA A 102 11.43 0.08 -8.07
N GLU A 103 10.77 0.52 -7.00
CA GLU A 103 10.62 -0.25 -5.74
C GLU A 103 9.99 -1.63 -6.02
N LEU A 104 8.85 -1.67 -6.73
CA LEU A 104 8.20 -2.94 -7.04
C LEU A 104 9.09 -3.90 -7.86
N LYS A 105 9.91 -3.36 -8.77
CA LYS A 105 10.86 -4.18 -9.53
C LYS A 105 11.97 -4.74 -8.64
N GLN A 106 12.44 -3.96 -7.68
CA GLN A 106 13.43 -4.38 -6.71
C GLN A 106 12.86 -5.47 -5.81
N ASP A 107 11.68 -5.25 -5.22
CA ASP A 107 11.01 -6.23 -4.35
C ASP A 107 10.79 -7.57 -5.07
N ILE A 108 10.37 -7.53 -6.33
CA ILE A 108 10.20 -8.74 -7.16
C ILE A 108 11.54 -9.46 -7.38
N ALA A 109 12.63 -8.73 -7.59
CA ALA A 109 13.95 -9.32 -7.76
C ALA A 109 14.45 -9.97 -6.47
N GLU A 110 14.31 -9.27 -5.34
CA GLU A 110 14.69 -9.76 -4.01
C GLU A 110 13.90 -11.02 -3.63
N LEU A 111 12.58 -11.01 -3.78
CA LEU A 111 11.74 -12.19 -3.54
C LEU A 111 12.12 -13.38 -4.44
N ARG A 112 12.49 -13.12 -5.70
CA ARG A 112 12.92 -14.17 -6.62
C ARG A 112 14.24 -14.81 -6.17
N GLU A 113 15.18 -14.02 -5.69
CA GLU A 113 16.44 -14.50 -5.13
C GLU A 113 16.22 -15.29 -3.84
N GLU A 114 15.38 -14.79 -2.94
CA GLU A 114 15.04 -15.45 -1.68
C GLU A 114 14.42 -16.83 -1.94
N VAL A 115 13.41 -16.92 -2.80
CA VAL A 115 12.78 -18.18 -3.18
C VAL A 115 13.80 -19.14 -3.79
N HIS A 116 14.68 -18.66 -4.66
CA HIS A 116 15.70 -19.52 -5.27
C HIS A 116 16.72 -20.04 -4.24
N ALA A 117 17.11 -19.20 -3.28
CA ALA A 117 17.99 -19.58 -2.19
C ALA A 117 17.34 -20.61 -1.25
N GLU A 118 16.06 -20.45 -0.92
CA GLU A 118 15.30 -21.41 -0.11
C GLU A 118 15.14 -22.76 -0.80
N LEU A 119 14.80 -22.78 -2.10
CA LEU A 119 14.73 -24.00 -2.90
C LEU A 119 16.08 -24.73 -2.92
N SER A 120 17.18 -23.99 -3.12
CA SER A 120 18.54 -24.56 -3.11
C SER A 120 18.92 -25.14 -1.75
N LYS A 121 18.55 -24.46 -0.65
CA LYS A 121 18.75 -24.99 0.72
C LYS A 121 17.94 -26.26 0.94
N MET A 122 16.71 -26.32 0.43
CA MET A 122 15.85 -27.51 0.56
C MET A 122 16.41 -28.69 -0.23
N ASP A 123 16.88 -28.48 -1.46
CA ASP A 123 17.52 -29.52 -2.27
C ASP A 123 18.77 -30.09 -1.56
N SER A 124 19.59 -29.22 -0.97
CA SER A 124 20.75 -29.63 -0.18
C SER A 124 20.35 -30.48 1.03
N LYS A 125 19.33 -30.07 1.79
CA LYS A 125 18.78 -30.87 2.92
C LYS A 125 18.24 -32.22 2.47
N ILE A 126 17.52 -32.27 1.33
CA ILE A 126 17.02 -33.53 0.77
C ILE A 126 18.16 -34.46 0.38
N MET A 127 19.22 -33.92 -0.24
CA MET A 127 20.42 -34.71 -0.57
C MET A 127 21.10 -35.26 0.68
N GLN A 128 21.25 -34.42 1.71
CA GLN A 128 21.83 -34.83 2.99
C GLN A 128 21.01 -35.96 3.64
N PHE A 129 19.69 -35.80 3.77
CA PHE A 129 18.83 -36.85 4.35
C PHE A 129 18.86 -38.14 3.54
N ARG A 130 18.92 -38.08 2.21
CA ARG A 130 19.07 -39.27 1.37
C ARG A 130 20.41 -39.98 1.63
N ALA A 131 21.49 -39.22 1.83
CA ALA A 131 22.81 -39.78 2.14
C ALA A 131 22.82 -40.44 3.52
N GLU A 132 22.27 -39.78 4.54
CA GLU A 132 22.13 -40.30 5.90
C GLU A 132 21.30 -41.60 5.91
N LEU A 133 20.11 -41.61 5.29
CA LEU A 133 19.28 -42.82 5.20
C LEU A 133 19.98 -43.98 4.50
N LYS A 134 20.77 -43.69 3.45
CA LYS A 134 21.54 -44.72 2.75
C LYS A 134 22.63 -45.30 3.64
N GLN A 135 23.30 -44.45 4.42
CA GLN A 135 24.33 -44.87 5.38
C GLN A 135 23.73 -45.71 6.51
N ASP A 136 22.63 -45.26 7.11
CA ASP A 136 21.95 -45.97 8.19
C ASP A 136 21.48 -47.35 7.73
N ASN A 137 20.91 -47.45 6.53
CA ASN A 137 20.51 -48.74 5.97
C ASN A 137 21.70 -49.68 5.72
N ALA A 138 22.85 -49.15 5.30
CA ALA A 138 24.07 -49.92 5.14
C ALA A 138 24.61 -50.42 6.50
N ASN A 139 24.59 -49.56 7.51
CA ASN A 139 25.00 -49.86 8.88
C ASN A 139 24.10 -50.97 9.48
N LEU A 140 22.78 -50.81 9.44
CA LEU A 140 21.82 -51.80 9.93
C LEU A 140 21.98 -53.16 9.24
N LYS A 141 22.23 -53.17 7.93
CA LYS A 141 22.49 -54.42 7.19
C LYS A 141 23.79 -55.10 7.65
N ALA A 142 24.82 -54.33 7.98
CA ALA A 142 26.07 -54.86 8.50
C ALA A 142 25.90 -55.42 9.93
N GLU A 143 25.22 -54.68 10.80
CA GLU A 143 24.88 -55.11 12.17
C GLU A 143 24.08 -56.42 12.16
N LEU A 144 22.99 -56.50 11.40
CA LEU A 144 22.20 -57.73 11.28
C LEU A 144 23.01 -58.94 10.77
N LYS A 145 23.95 -58.70 9.85
CA LYS A 145 24.83 -59.77 9.35
C LYS A 145 25.80 -60.24 10.42
N GLN A 146 26.33 -59.31 11.21
CA GLN A 146 27.23 -59.60 12.33
C GLN A 146 26.50 -60.36 13.43
N ASP A 147 25.33 -59.90 13.85
CA ASP A 147 24.51 -60.54 14.87
C ASP A 147 24.13 -61.98 14.47
N ASN A 148 23.74 -62.20 13.21
CA ASN A 148 23.44 -63.55 12.71
C ASN A 148 24.70 -64.46 12.72
N ALA A 149 25.88 -63.92 12.42
CA ALA A 149 27.13 -64.68 12.51
C ALA A 149 27.49 -65.03 13.95
N ASN A 150 27.31 -64.08 14.89
CA ASN A 150 27.53 -64.27 16.32
C ASN A 150 26.59 -65.34 16.88
N LEU A 151 25.27 -65.23 16.63
CA LEU A 151 24.27 -66.21 17.06
C LEU A 151 24.57 -67.62 16.53
N LYS A 152 25.02 -67.74 15.28
CA LYS A 152 25.41 -69.02 14.71
C LYS A 152 26.65 -69.62 15.38
N ALA A 153 27.60 -68.77 15.79
CA ALA A 153 28.79 -69.19 16.51
C ALA A 153 28.44 -69.66 17.94
N GLU A 154 27.62 -68.88 18.66
CA GLU A 154 27.10 -69.22 19.99
C GLU A 154 26.35 -70.56 19.96
N LEU A 155 25.39 -70.75 19.05
CA LEU A 155 24.66 -72.01 18.92
C LEU A 155 25.57 -73.22 18.61
N LYS A 156 26.63 -73.01 17.83
CA LYS A 156 27.61 -74.07 17.53
C LYS A 156 28.43 -74.43 18.77
N GLN A 157 28.82 -73.43 19.55
CA GLN A 157 29.54 -73.59 20.80
C GLN A 157 28.68 -74.30 21.84
N ASP A 158 27.44 -73.86 22.04
CA ASP A 158 26.50 -74.49 22.98
C ASP A 158 26.24 -75.96 22.63
N ASN A 159 26.06 -76.28 21.35
CA ASN A 159 25.89 -77.67 20.90
C ASN A 159 27.16 -78.52 21.14
N ALA A 160 28.35 -77.93 21.00
CA ALA A 160 29.60 -78.62 21.34
C ALA A 160 29.72 -78.87 22.85
N ASN A 161 29.38 -77.89 23.67
CA ASN A 161 29.37 -77.99 25.13
C ASN A 161 28.39 -79.06 25.60
N LEU A 162 27.13 -79.01 25.14
CA LEU A 162 26.10 -80.00 25.48
C LEU A 162 26.49 -81.44 25.09
N LYS A 163 27.14 -81.62 23.93
CA LYS A 163 27.66 -82.94 23.53
C LYS A 163 28.78 -83.43 24.44
N ALA A 164 29.65 -82.53 24.89
CA ALA A 164 30.73 -82.87 25.81
C ALA A 164 30.18 -83.24 27.20
N GLU A 165 29.25 -82.45 27.73
CA GLU A 165 28.55 -82.71 28.99
C GLU A 165 27.82 -84.06 28.96
N LEU A 166 27.03 -84.32 27.91
CA LEU A 166 26.32 -85.60 27.78
C LEU A 166 27.28 -86.79 27.69
N LYS A 167 28.43 -86.64 27.01
CA LYS A 167 29.44 -87.69 26.92
C LYS A 167 30.07 -87.98 28.28
N ASP A 168 30.34 -86.93 29.05
CA ASP A 168 30.88 -87.04 30.41
C ASP A 168 29.86 -87.69 31.37
N ASP A 169 28.60 -87.28 31.32
CA ASP A 169 27.52 -87.86 32.11
C ASP A 169 27.30 -89.35 31.80
N ILE A 170 27.36 -89.74 30.52
CA ILE A 170 27.31 -91.15 30.10
C ILE A 170 28.52 -91.92 30.67
N ALA A 171 29.71 -91.33 30.66
CA ALA A 171 30.90 -91.98 31.19
C ALA A 171 30.80 -92.19 32.72
N LYS A 172 30.37 -91.16 33.46
CA LYS A 172 30.08 -91.24 34.90
C LYS A 172 29.03 -92.31 35.20
N SER A 173 27.91 -92.29 34.48
CA SER A 173 26.84 -93.28 34.64
C SER A 173 27.32 -94.71 34.37
N LYS A 174 28.13 -94.94 33.33
CA LYS A 174 28.74 -96.25 33.07
C LYS A 174 29.63 -96.72 34.21
N VAL A 175 30.46 -95.83 34.78
CA VAL A 175 31.31 -96.14 35.93
C VAL A 175 30.45 -96.50 37.15
N ASP A 176 29.39 -95.74 37.41
CA ASP A 176 28.51 -95.99 38.55
C ASP A 176 27.73 -97.29 38.41
N ILE A 177 27.24 -97.61 37.20
CA ILE A 177 26.63 -98.92 36.91
C ILE A 177 27.62 -100.05 37.20
N ILE A 178 28.87 -99.94 36.75
CA ILE A 178 29.91 -100.94 37.03
C ILE A 178 30.11 -101.11 38.54
N LYS A 179 30.23 -100.00 39.30
CA LYS A 179 30.36 -100.04 40.76
C LYS A 179 29.17 -100.77 41.40
N TRP A 180 27.94 -100.45 41.00
CA TRP A 180 26.72 -101.10 41.51
C TRP A 180 26.67 -102.60 41.17
N VAL A 181 27.02 -102.99 39.94
CA VAL A 181 27.07 -104.40 39.53
C VAL A 181 28.08 -105.17 40.36
N PHE A 182 29.30 -104.65 40.55
CA PHE A 182 30.30 -105.29 41.41
C PHE A 182 29.79 -105.40 42.86
N GLY A 183 29.19 -104.35 43.42
CA GLY A 183 28.60 -104.39 44.75
C GLY A 183 27.55 -105.51 44.90
N LEU A 184 26.67 -105.68 43.91
CA LEU A 184 25.67 -106.74 43.88
C LEU A 184 26.28 -108.14 43.73
N GLN A 185 27.33 -108.30 42.92
CA GLN A 185 28.08 -109.55 42.79
C GLN A 185 28.73 -109.95 44.13
N PHE A 186 29.33 -109.01 44.86
CA PHE A 186 29.86 -109.29 46.20
C PHE A 186 28.76 -109.65 47.21
N ALA A 187 27.61 -108.96 47.18
CA ALA A 187 26.48 -109.27 48.06
C ALA A 187 25.91 -110.68 47.80
N THR A 188 25.76 -111.07 46.53
CA THR A 188 25.30 -112.43 46.15
C THR A 188 26.32 -113.50 46.53
N LEU A 189 27.62 -113.26 46.35
CA LEU A 189 28.69 -114.16 46.82
C LEU A 189 28.64 -114.34 48.35
N ALA A 190 28.42 -113.26 49.11
CA ALA A 190 28.29 -113.34 50.57
C ALA A 190 27.06 -114.16 51.01
N LEU A 191 25.92 -114.02 50.33
CA LEU A 191 24.73 -114.83 50.56
C LEU A 191 24.99 -116.33 50.28
N ILE A 192 25.64 -116.65 49.16
CA ILE A 192 26.01 -118.04 48.81
C ILE A 192 26.94 -118.64 49.87
N ALA A 193 27.98 -117.91 50.28
CA ALA A 193 28.90 -118.35 51.32
C ALA A 193 28.18 -118.59 52.67
N GLY A 194 27.23 -117.73 53.03
CA GLY A 194 26.37 -117.90 54.20
C GLY A 194 25.50 -119.16 54.13
N MET A 195 24.87 -119.43 52.97
CA MET A 195 24.07 -120.64 52.76
C MET A 195 24.90 -121.92 52.82
N LEU A 196 26.09 -121.94 52.20
CA LEU A 196 27.01 -123.09 52.26
C LEU A 196 27.41 -123.42 53.71
N LYS A 197 27.63 -122.39 54.54
CA LYS A 197 27.98 -122.57 55.96
C LYS A 197 26.83 -123.11 56.81
N LEU A 198 25.57 -122.89 56.42
CA LEU A 198 24.39 -123.47 57.09
C LEU A 198 24.13 -124.93 56.69
N MET A 199 24.71 -125.40 55.58
CA MET A 199 24.53 -126.76 55.05
C MET A 199 25.64 -127.76 55.46
N LEU A 200 26.72 -127.28 56.08
CA LEU A 200 27.84 -128.07 56.62
C LEU A 200 27.77 -128.13 58.14
#